data_AF-A0A7V1KMA3-F1
#
_entry.id   AF-A0A7V1KMA3-F1
#
_cell.length_a   1.000
_cell.length_b   1.000
_cell.length_c   1.000
_cell.angle_alpha   90.00
_cell.angle_beta   90.00
_cell.angle_gamma   90.00
#
_symmetry.space_group_name_H-M   'P 1'
#
loop_
_entity.id
_entity.type
_entity.pdbx_description
1 polymer ?
#
loop_
_entity_poly.entity_id
_entity_poly.type
_entity_poly.pdbx_seq_one_letter_code
_entity_poly.pdbx_strand_id
1 'polypeptide(L)' 'MRRKAVALSLLVVLALMYFTASSALATELVFFYDPGCPHCSRVEAFLQKIAPDYPELEVLRYNIREPDSQ' A
#
# COMPACT_ATOMS: atom_id res chain seq x y z
N MET A 1 3.76 -44.30 6.95
CA MET A 1 3.02 -43.34 7.81
C MET A 1 3.80 -42.04 8.07
N ARG A 2 5.08 -42.07 8.46
CA ARG A 2 5.90 -40.85 8.69
C ARG A 2 5.99 -39.87 7.50
N ARG A 3 6.14 -40.35 6.26
CA ARG A 3 6.20 -39.47 5.06
C ARG A 3 4.92 -38.68 4.80
N LYS A 4 3.76 -39.27 5.08
CA LYS A 4 2.45 -38.58 4.95
C LYS A 4 2.28 -37.51 6.03
N ALA A 5 2.74 -37.78 7.25
CA ALA A 5 2.74 -36.81 8.33
C ALA A 5 3.65 -35.61 8.03
N VAL A 6 4.86 -35.83 7.51
CA VAL A 6 5.77 -34.73 7.12
C VAL A 6 5.19 -33.89 5.97
N ALA A 7 4.62 -34.52 4.95
CA ALA A 7 3.96 -33.80 3.86
C ALA A 7 2.76 -32.98 4.34
N LEU A 8 1.97 -33.53 5.26
CA LEU A 8 0.84 -32.82 5.87
C LEU A 8 1.32 -31.63 6.72
N SER A 9 2.37 -31.81 7.52
CA SER A 9 2.97 -30.72 8.31
C SER A 9 3.53 -29.60 7.42
N LEU A 10 4.19 -29.93 6.30
CA LEU A 10 4.68 -28.95 5.33
C LEU A 10 3.54 -28.16 4.69
N LEU A 11 2.46 -28.84 4.29
CA LEU A 11 1.27 -28.20 3.72
C LEU A 11 0.59 -27.26 4.73
N VAL A 12 0.50 -27.66 5.99
CA VAL A 12 -0.08 -26.82 7.07
C VAL A 12 0.78 -25.57 7.30
N VAL A 13 2.10 -25.72 7.41
CA VAL A 13 3.01 -24.58 7.58
C VAL A 13 2.94 -23.61 6.39
N LEU A 14 2.87 -24.13 5.16
CA LEU A 14 2.74 -23.32 3.95
C LEU A 14 1.41 -22.54 3.93
N ALA A 15 0.30 -23.17 4.32
CA ALA A 15 -1.01 -22.53 4.41
C ALA A 15 -1.05 -21.44 5.50
N LEU A 16 -0.41 -21.67 6.65
CA LEU A 16 -0.30 -20.68 7.73
C LEU A 16 0.53 -19.45 7.31
N MET A 17 1.63 -19.63 6.58
CA MET A 17 2.41 -18.51 6.02
C MET A 17 1.59 -17.69 5.01
N TYR A 18 0.77 -18.36 4.20
CA TYR A 18 -0.10 -17.70 3.24
C TYR A 18 -1.18 -16.85 3.92
N PHE A 19 -1.73 -17.34 5.03
CA PHE A 19 -2.78 -16.64 5.78
C PHE A 19 -2.26 -15.34 6.43
N THR A 20 -1.00 -15.30 6.86
CA THR A 20 -0.36 -14.09 7.38
C THR A 20 0.01 -13.07 6.30
N ALA A 21 0.03 -13.47 5.02
CA ALA A 21 0.35 -12.62 3.89
C ALA A 21 -0.88 -11.92 3.27
N SER A 22 -2.08 -12.16 3.81
CA SER A 22 -3.28 -11.42 3.44
C SER A 22 -3.26 -10.05 4.11
N SER A 23 -2.30 -9.21 3.69
CA SER A 23 -2.14 -7.82 4.11
C SER A 23 -3.43 -7.04 3.90
N ALA A 24 -3.67 -6.09 4.80
CA ALA A 24 -4.87 -5.29 4.84
C ALA A 24 -5.11 -4.56 3.51
N LEU A 25 -6.39 -4.28 3.23
CA LEU A 25 -6.79 -3.52 2.06
C LEU A 25 -5.97 -2.22 2.03
N ALA A 26 -5.16 -2.06 0.97
CA ALA A 26 -4.39 -0.85 0.76
C ALA A 26 -5.34 0.36 0.84
N THR A 27 -5.03 1.29 1.73
CA THR A 27 -5.84 2.51 1.86
C THR A 27 -5.33 3.48 0.80
N GLU A 28 -6.22 3.94 -0.07
CA GLU A 28 -5.88 4.91 -1.10
C GLU A 28 -6.18 6.34 -0.61
N LEU A 29 -5.21 7.23 -0.79
CA LEU A 29 -5.36 8.68 -0.63
C LEU A 29 -5.19 9.34 -2.00
N VAL A 30 -6.25 9.98 -2.47
CA VAL A 30 -6.23 10.73 -3.73
C VAL A 30 -5.87 12.18 -3.44
N PHE A 31 -4.73 12.63 -3.96
CA PHE A 31 -4.21 13.98 -3.81
C PHE A 31 -4.25 14.74 -5.14
N PHE A 32 -5.20 15.67 -5.23
CA PHE A 32 -5.27 16.63 -6.32
C PHE A 32 -4.39 17.85 -6.01
N TYR A 33 -3.52 18.22 -6.95
CA TYR A 33 -2.58 19.32 -6.78
C TYR A 33 -2.48 20.18 -8.04
N ASP A 34 -1.91 21.38 -7.89
CA ASP A 34 -1.62 22.30 -8.99
C ASP A 34 -0.13 22.68 -9.01
N PRO A 35 0.58 22.63 -10.16
CA PRO A 35 1.97 23.04 -10.24
C PRO A 35 2.19 24.50 -9.82
N GLY A 36 3.09 24.70 -8.87
CA GLY A 36 3.41 26.01 -8.29
C GLY A 36 2.56 26.41 -7.08
N CYS A 37 1.57 25.59 -6.68
CA CYS A 37 0.75 25.80 -5.49
C CYS A 37 1.58 25.60 -4.19
N PRO A 38 1.86 26.65 -3.39
CA PRO A 38 2.70 26.52 -2.20
C PRO A 38 2.06 25.66 -1.10
N HIS A 39 0.73 25.61 -1.04
CA HIS A 39 -0.01 24.76 -0.11
C HIS A 39 0.16 23.28 -0.46
N CYS A 40 0.06 22.97 -1.75
CA CYS A 40 0.18 21.62 -2.29
C CYS A 40 1.60 21.07 -2.06
N SER A 41 2.63 21.89 -2.24
CA SER A 41 4.02 21.50 -1.91
C SER A 41 4.22 21.17 -0.43
N ARG A 42 3.53 21.86 0.48
CA ARG A 42 3.60 21.53 1.92
C ARG A 42 2.90 20.21 2.23
N VAL A 43 1.78 19.93 1.58
CA VAL A 43 1.09 18.63 1.72
C VAL A 43 1.96 17.51 1.18
N GLU A 44 2.58 17.68 0.01
CA GLU A 44 3.50 16.69 -0.56
C GLU A 44 4.67 16.39 0.39
N ALA A 45 5.30 17.42 0.97
CA ALA A 45 6.35 17.24 1.95
C ALA A 45 5.88 16.51 3.23
N PHE A 46 4.65 16.77 3.67
CA PHE A 46 4.03 16.07 4.79
C PHE A 46 3.76 14.59 4.45
N LEU A 47 3.21 14.30 3.28
CA LEU A 47 2.94 12.93 2.82
C LEU A 47 4.23 12.11 2.71
N GLN A 48 5.31 12.71 2.18
CA GLN A 48 6.63 12.07 2.14
C GLN A 48 7.19 11.79 3.54
N LYS A 49 6.94 12.69 4.51
CA LYS A 49 7.39 12.51 5.89
C LYS A 49 6.71 11.32 6.59
N ILE A 50 5.41 11.11 6.35
CA ILE A 50 4.65 10.04 7.02
C ILE A 50 4.70 8.70 6.28
N ALA A 51 5.16 8.66 5.03
CA ALA A 51 5.20 7.43 4.23
C ALA A 51 5.87 6.22 4.93
N PRO A 52 6.96 6.37 5.70
CA PRO A 52 7.54 5.24 6.45
C PRO A 52 6.64 4.67 7.54
N ASP A 53 5.77 5.51 8.13
CA ASP A 53 4.85 5.12 9.20
C ASP A 53 3.60 4.41 8.67
N TYR A 54 3.30 4.60 7.37
CA TYR A 54 2.12 4.06 6.69
C TYR A 54 2.49 3.33 5.39
N PRO A 55 3.17 2.17 5.46
CA PRO A 55 3.66 1.45 4.29
C PRO A 55 2.55 0.87 3.39
N GLU A 56 1.33 0.75 3.89
CA GLU A 56 0.16 0.26 3.16
C GLU A 56 -0.71 1.39 2.57
N LEU A 57 -0.33 2.66 2.80
CA LEU A 57 -1.03 3.83 2.25
C LEU A 57 -0.52 4.11 0.83
N GLU A 58 -1.41 3.99 -0.16
CA GLU A 58 -1.13 4.39 -1.53
C GLU A 58 -1.56 5.84 -1.76
N VAL A 59 -0.64 6.69 -2.23
CA VAL A 59 -0.92 8.10 -2.52
C VAL A 59 -0.97 8.30 -4.03
N LEU A 60 -2.18 8.44 -4.57
CA LEU A 60 -2.44 8.74 -5.97
C LEU A 60 -2.41 10.25 -6.19
N ARG A 61 -1.64 10.73 -7.18
CA ARG A 61 -1.41 12.16 -7.40
C ARG A 61 -1.94 12.60 -8.75
N TYR A 62 -2.82 13.59 -8.75
CA TYR A 62 -3.46 14.11 -9.96
C TYR A 62 -3.24 15.62 -10.09
N ASN A 63 -2.65 16.03 -11.20
CA ASN A 63 -2.48 17.44 -11.53
C ASN A 63 -3.79 17.97 -12.11
N ILE A 64 -4.44 18.92 -11.43
CA ILE A 64 -5.75 19.43 -11.83
C ILE A 64 -5.77 20.14 -13.20
N ARG A 65 -4.60 20.45 -13.78
CA ARG A 65 -4.49 21.00 -15.14
C ARG A 65 -4.55 19.92 -16.23
N GLU A 66 -4.41 18.65 -15.88
CA GLU A 66 -4.45 17.54 -16.82
C GLU A 66 -5.90 17.07 -17.05
N PRO A 67 -6.31 16.83 -18.31
CA PRO A 67 -7.68 16.44 -18.63
C PRO A 67 -8.17 15.17 -17.93
N ASP A 68 -7.25 14.24 -17.67
CA ASP A 68 -7.54 12.93 -17.09
C ASP A 68 -7.66 12.95 -15.55
N SER A 69 -7.62 14.14 -14.95
CA SER A 69 -7.67 14.35 -13.49
C SER A 69 -9.07 14.67 -12.95
N GLN A 70 -10.14 14.34 -13.69
CA GLN A 70 -11.54 14.60 -13.31
C GLN A 70 -12.41 13.34 -13.31
#